data_AF-A0A497HXC1-F1
#
_entry.id   AF-A0A497HXC1-F1
#
_cell.length_a   1.000
_cell.length_b   1.000
_cell.length_c   1.000
_cell.angle_alpha   90.00
_cell.angle_beta   90.00
_cell.angle_gamma   90.00
#
_symmetry.space_group_name_H-M   'P 1'
#
loop_
_entity.id
_entity.type
_entity.pdbx_description
1 polymer ?
#
loop_
_entity_poly.entity_id
_entity_poly.type
_entity_poly.pdbx_seq_one_letter_code
_entity_poly.pdbx_strand_id
1 'polypeptide(L)'
;MILFALSFLITVTRAEVIQEAKEHAEVIWFCEDRHVAPVPQCPDWTSDYEAGNTYMGEAYEWGGWDTPELFIYNLIQGLRPGAHSDNDCQQWGDPSWATGEDCSGLVSRAWKLPYKHSTRMLPGISDTIPYDSLKPGDVLDRPGSHVVIFYSWVDSAYTQLLVYQATDRRPDPCLTALDLRYRSYYSSRGYIALRYKNIEEDTSIHEMDNNFDSNIVVFIANNILRVNFGELPQKAELKLISIDGKVLIKKTLTEASKNIEISLKDLPSGLYNLVINQGENVIFRRPIILVKNP
;
A
#
# COMPACT_ATOMS: atom_id res chain seq x y z
N MET A 1 18.54 -34.69 -23.07
CA MET A 1 18.04 -34.68 -21.68
C MET A 1 17.61 -33.24 -21.40
N ILE A 2 16.33 -32.93 -21.58
CA ILE A 2 15.79 -31.59 -21.34
C ILE A 2 15.62 -31.48 -19.82
N LEU A 3 16.47 -30.70 -19.15
CA LEU A 3 16.25 -30.32 -17.76
C LEU A 3 15.00 -29.43 -17.74
N PHE A 4 13.89 -29.95 -17.25
CA PHE A 4 12.83 -29.11 -16.70
C PHE A 4 13.44 -28.43 -15.46
N ALA A 5 13.77 -27.14 -15.58
CA ALA A 5 13.91 -26.32 -14.40
C ALA A 5 12.54 -26.29 -13.73
N LEU A 6 12.35 -27.07 -12.67
CA LEU A 6 11.26 -26.81 -11.74
C LEU A 6 11.50 -25.39 -11.23
N SER A 7 10.76 -24.42 -11.76
CA SER A 7 10.62 -23.13 -11.11
C SER A 7 10.00 -23.43 -9.74
N PHE A 8 10.82 -23.44 -8.70
CA PHE A 8 10.33 -23.34 -7.33
C PHE A 8 9.66 -21.96 -7.25
N LEU A 9 8.37 -21.93 -7.53
CA LEU A 9 7.57 -20.77 -7.21
C LEU A 9 7.62 -20.63 -5.69
N ILE A 10 8.03 -19.46 -5.22
CA ILE A 10 8.22 -19.18 -3.80
C ILE A 10 6.84 -19.26 -3.13
N THR A 11 6.81 -19.99 -2.02
CA THR A 11 5.67 -20.00 -1.10
C THR A 11 5.69 -18.70 -0.30
N VAL A 12 4.52 -18.09 -0.10
CA VAL A 12 4.35 -16.84 0.65
C VAL A 12 3.10 -16.93 1.52
N THR A 13 3.14 -16.43 2.76
CA THR A 13 1.94 -16.40 3.61
C THR A 13 1.06 -15.19 3.30
N ARG A 14 -0.21 -15.23 3.68
CA ARG A 14 -1.10 -14.07 3.54
C ARG A 14 -0.58 -12.84 4.26
N ALA A 15 -0.07 -13.00 5.49
CA ALA A 15 0.52 -11.91 6.25
C ALA A 15 1.70 -11.27 5.50
N GLU A 16 2.59 -12.08 4.92
CA GLU A 16 3.72 -11.58 4.13
C GLU A 16 3.26 -10.81 2.89
N VAL A 17 2.27 -11.31 2.15
CA VAL A 17 1.73 -10.61 0.97
C VAL A 17 1.19 -9.22 1.35
N ILE A 18 0.44 -9.15 2.46
CA ILE A 18 -0.13 -7.89 2.94
C ILE A 18 0.94 -6.95 3.48
N GLN A 19 1.93 -7.46 4.21
CA GLN A 19 3.00 -6.65 4.77
C GLN A 19 3.86 -6.03 3.67
N GLU A 20 4.21 -6.79 2.64
CA GLU A 20 4.89 -6.25 1.46
C GLU A 20 4.03 -5.16 0.81
N ALA A 21 2.77 -5.43 0.45
CA ALA A 21 1.90 -4.42 -0.18
C ALA A 21 1.72 -3.15 0.67
N LYS A 22 1.78 -3.28 1.99
CA LYS A 22 1.73 -2.16 2.93
C LYS A 22 3.03 -1.36 2.94
N GLU A 23 4.19 -1.97 2.85
CA GLU A 23 5.49 -1.27 2.78
C GLU A 23 5.53 -0.35 1.54
N HIS A 24 5.07 -0.85 0.40
CA HIS A 24 4.88 -0.04 -0.82
C HIS A 24 3.88 1.10 -0.63
N ALA A 25 2.80 0.88 0.12
CA ALA A 25 1.78 1.91 0.38
C ALA A 25 2.15 2.93 1.47
N GLU A 26 3.15 2.63 2.30
CA GLU A 26 3.54 3.42 3.47
C GLU A 26 4.97 3.99 3.36
N VAL A 27 5.71 3.73 2.28
CA VAL A 27 7.01 4.36 2.02
C VAL A 27 6.88 5.88 1.95
N ILE A 28 7.72 6.61 2.69
CA ILE A 28 7.68 8.08 2.75
C ILE A 28 8.91 8.65 2.06
N TRP A 29 8.70 9.62 1.18
CA TRP A 29 9.78 10.24 0.42
C TRP A 29 9.51 11.73 0.18
N PHE A 30 10.59 12.50 0.02
CA PHE A 30 10.55 13.93 -0.23
C PHE A 30 10.81 14.20 -1.71
N CYS A 31 9.93 14.98 -2.35
CA CYS A 31 10.09 15.39 -3.73
C CYS A 31 11.02 16.61 -3.82
N GLU A 32 12.24 16.41 -4.28
CA GLU A 32 13.22 17.48 -4.51
C GLU A 32 13.03 18.10 -5.90
N ASP A 33 13.57 19.29 -6.13
CA ASP A 33 13.56 19.95 -7.45
C ASP A 33 14.12 19.04 -8.57
N ARG A 34 15.10 18.18 -8.25
CA ARG A 34 15.66 17.23 -9.22
C ARG A 34 14.67 16.15 -9.66
N HIS A 35 13.70 15.80 -8.82
CA HIS A 35 12.70 14.76 -9.11
C HIS A 35 11.65 15.25 -10.10
N VAL A 36 11.42 16.56 -10.20
CA VAL A 36 10.47 17.16 -11.16
C VAL A 36 11.17 17.80 -12.36
N ALA A 37 12.51 17.72 -12.41
CA ALA A 37 13.29 18.33 -13.46
C ALA A 37 13.06 17.60 -14.81
N PRO A 38 13.01 18.34 -15.93
CA PRO A 38 12.81 17.76 -17.26
C PRO A 38 13.76 16.58 -17.52
N VAL A 39 13.25 15.56 -18.22
CA VAL A 39 14.00 14.36 -18.60
C VAL A 39 14.47 14.53 -20.04
N PRO A 40 15.79 14.68 -20.33
CA PRO A 40 16.26 14.85 -21.70
C PRO A 40 15.86 13.70 -22.65
N GLN A 41 15.79 12.48 -22.11
CA GLN A 41 15.35 11.28 -22.83
C GLN A 41 13.85 11.24 -23.07
N CYS A 42 13.08 12.02 -22.30
CA CYS A 42 11.64 12.13 -22.44
C CYS A 42 11.15 13.58 -22.20
N PRO A 43 11.26 14.46 -23.20
CA PRO A 43 10.95 15.88 -23.05
C PRO A 43 9.47 16.19 -22.74
N ASP A 44 8.57 15.28 -23.10
CA ASP A 44 7.12 15.43 -22.91
C ASP A 44 6.66 14.96 -21.51
N TRP A 45 7.55 14.30 -20.74
CA TRP A 45 7.25 13.85 -19.38
C TRP A 45 6.94 15.04 -18.48
N THR A 46 5.91 14.88 -17.66
CA THR A 46 5.57 15.80 -16.59
C THR A 46 5.40 15.05 -15.29
N SER A 47 5.95 15.61 -14.22
CA SER A 47 5.79 15.04 -12.88
C SER A 47 4.34 15.14 -12.40
N ASP A 48 3.82 14.03 -11.85
CA ASP A 48 2.60 14.00 -11.03
C ASP A 48 2.78 14.66 -9.66
N TYR A 49 4.03 14.93 -9.30
CA TYR A 49 4.45 15.39 -7.99
C TYR A 49 5.01 16.81 -8.07
N GLU A 50 4.83 17.54 -6.98
CA GLU A 50 5.34 18.89 -6.80
C GLU A 50 6.57 18.87 -5.89
N ALA A 51 7.64 19.53 -6.31
CA ALA A 51 8.83 19.68 -5.49
C ALA A 51 8.53 20.47 -4.21
N GLY A 52 9.21 20.10 -3.12
CA GLY A 52 8.99 20.66 -1.79
C GLY A 52 7.95 19.92 -0.95
N ASN A 53 7.24 18.94 -1.51
CA ASN A 53 6.25 18.12 -0.81
C ASN A 53 6.80 16.75 -0.38
N THR A 54 6.23 16.21 0.69
CA THR A 54 6.45 14.83 1.14
C THR A 54 5.25 13.97 0.74
N TYR A 55 5.52 12.81 0.16
CA TYR A 55 4.52 11.84 -0.27
C TYR A 55 4.63 10.54 0.52
N MET A 56 3.52 9.80 0.59
CA MET A 56 3.44 8.49 1.22
C MET A 56 2.81 7.51 0.24
N GLY A 57 3.50 6.40 -0.02
CA GLY A 57 3.24 5.47 -1.09
C GLY A 57 4.32 5.54 -2.17
N GLU A 58 4.61 4.41 -2.79
CA GLU A 58 5.51 4.33 -3.93
C GLU A 58 4.86 5.01 -5.14
N ALA A 59 5.70 5.64 -5.99
CA ALA A 59 5.22 6.30 -7.19
C ALA A 59 4.74 5.29 -8.23
N TYR A 60 3.65 5.61 -8.93
CA TYR A 60 3.21 4.77 -10.03
C TYR A 60 4.17 4.90 -11.21
N GLU A 61 4.74 3.78 -11.66
CA GLU A 61 5.59 3.71 -12.84
C GLU A 61 5.11 2.58 -13.76
N TRP A 62 4.62 2.95 -14.94
CA TRP A 62 4.18 1.99 -15.95
C TRP A 62 5.33 1.07 -16.34
N GLY A 63 5.18 -0.24 -16.11
CA GLY A 63 6.25 -1.19 -16.38
C GLY A 63 7.21 -1.37 -15.20
N GLY A 64 7.22 -0.47 -14.22
CA GLY A 64 8.01 -0.56 -13.00
C GLY A 64 7.56 -1.66 -12.05
N TRP A 65 8.46 -2.03 -11.16
CA TRP A 65 8.28 -3.06 -10.13
C TRP A 65 9.40 -2.95 -9.09
N ASP A 66 9.77 -1.75 -8.69
CA ASP A 66 10.80 -1.56 -7.67
C ASP A 66 10.43 -2.25 -6.34
N THR A 67 11.38 -2.32 -5.42
CA THR A 67 11.06 -2.48 -3.99
C THR A 67 11.07 -1.11 -3.35
N PRO A 68 10.49 -0.90 -2.16
CA PRO A 68 10.52 0.41 -1.51
C PRO A 68 11.95 0.92 -1.31
N GLU A 69 12.91 0.04 -1.01
CA GLU A 69 14.32 0.40 -0.87
C GLU A 69 14.96 0.80 -2.20
N LEU A 70 14.65 0.06 -3.28
CA LEU A 70 15.17 0.37 -4.60
C LEU A 70 14.60 1.68 -5.12
N PHE A 71 13.31 1.93 -4.88
CA PHE A 71 12.64 3.19 -5.18
C PHE A 71 13.34 4.37 -4.50
N ILE A 72 13.55 4.30 -3.17
CA ILE A 72 14.28 5.33 -2.43
C ILE A 72 15.71 5.49 -2.94
N TYR A 73 16.42 4.40 -3.21
CA TYR A 73 17.77 4.43 -3.76
C TYR A 73 17.82 5.18 -5.10
N ASN A 74 16.88 4.88 -6.00
CA ASN A 74 16.77 5.50 -7.32
C ASN A 74 16.44 6.99 -7.23
N LEU A 75 15.56 7.41 -6.31
CA LEU A 75 15.33 8.83 -6.02
C LEU A 75 16.60 9.55 -5.56
N ILE A 76 17.41 8.91 -4.70
CA ILE A 76 18.71 9.45 -4.28
C ILE A 76 19.66 9.60 -5.48
N GLN A 77 19.60 8.69 -6.46
CA GLN A 77 20.36 8.81 -7.71
C GLN A 77 19.78 9.85 -8.69
N GLY A 78 18.63 10.44 -8.39
CA GLY A 78 17.99 11.48 -9.20
C GLY A 78 17.08 10.96 -10.32
N LEU A 79 16.61 9.72 -10.21
CA LEU A 79 15.53 9.21 -11.07
C LEU A 79 14.22 9.91 -10.71
N ARG A 80 13.29 9.92 -11.68
CA ARG A 80 12.00 10.60 -11.55
C ARG A 80 10.99 9.66 -10.89
N PRO A 81 10.24 10.11 -9.88
CA PRO A 81 9.16 9.32 -9.33
C PRO A 81 8.08 9.18 -10.40
N GLY A 82 7.87 7.95 -10.86
CA GLY A 82 6.76 7.57 -11.72
C GLY A 82 6.86 7.93 -13.21
N ALA A 83 6.08 7.18 -13.98
CA ALA A 83 5.87 7.34 -15.41
C ALA A 83 4.58 6.65 -15.87
N HIS A 84 3.94 7.10 -16.95
CA HIS A 84 2.67 6.57 -17.47
C HIS A 84 2.74 6.17 -18.96
N SER A 85 1.80 5.32 -19.37
CA SER A 85 1.77 4.75 -20.73
C SER A 85 1.40 5.73 -21.85
N ASP A 86 0.69 6.80 -21.54
CA ASP A 86 -0.04 7.64 -22.49
C ASP A 86 0.59 9.02 -22.72
N ASN A 87 1.44 9.50 -21.81
CA ASN A 87 2.10 10.80 -21.89
C ASN A 87 3.64 10.75 -21.80
N ASP A 88 4.25 9.61 -21.44
CA ASP A 88 5.70 9.54 -21.22
C ASP A 88 6.45 8.91 -22.38
N CYS A 89 6.51 9.67 -23.47
CA CYS A 89 7.30 9.38 -24.67
C CYS A 89 7.03 8.01 -25.31
N GLN A 90 5.85 7.43 -25.03
CA GLN A 90 5.41 6.13 -25.52
C GLN A 90 6.43 5.00 -25.27
N GLN A 91 7.28 5.13 -24.24
CA GLN A 91 8.14 4.03 -23.83
C GLN A 91 7.30 3.02 -23.08
N TRP A 92 7.11 1.85 -23.69
CA TRP A 92 6.45 0.73 -23.04
C TRP A 92 7.45 0.01 -22.13
N GLY A 93 7.16 -0.06 -20.84
CA GLY A 93 7.98 -0.76 -19.86
C GLY A 93 8.69 0.18 -18.90
N ASP A 94 9.56 -0.39 -18.08
CA ASP A 94 10.38 0.24 -17.03
C ASP A 94 11.49 1.12 -17.65
N PRO A 95 11.33 2.46 -17.69
CA PRO A 95 12.32 3.33 -18.31
C PRO A 95 13.45 3.63 -17.32
N SER A 96 14.71 3.58 -17.80
CA SER A 96 15.90 3.76 -16.95
C SER A 96 16.07 5.14 -16.27
N TRP A 97 15.13 6.06 -16.47
CA TRP A 97 15.15 7.41 -15.92
C TRP A 97 14.03 7.65 -14.88
N ALA A 98 13.06 6.73 -14.77
CA ALA A 98 12.00 6.75 -13.77
C ALA A 98 12.20 5.65 -12.73
N THR A 99 11.44 5.71 -11.65
CA THR A 99 11.44 4.72 -10.57
C THR A 99 10.07 4.62 -9.93
N GLY A 100 9.71 3.41 -9.48
CA GLY A 100 8.43 3.07 -8.87
C GLY A 100 7.90 1.72 -9.35
N GLU A 101 6.57 1.58 -9.28
CA GLU A 101 5.90 0.33 -9.62
C GLU A 101 4.55 0.53 -10.32
N ASP A 102 4.15 -0.45 -11.15
CA ASP A 102 2.77 -0.54 -11.64
C ASP A 102 1.92 -1.53 -10.86
N CYS A 103 0.63 -1.57 -11.21
CA CYS A 103 -0.36 -2.46 -10.58
C CYS A 103 0.10 -3.92 -10.48
N SER A 104 0.78 -4.44 -11.51
CA SER A 104 1.23 -5.82 -11.59
C SER A 104 2.64 -6.02 -11.00
N GLY A 105 3.45 -4.96 -10.97
CA GLY A 105 4.69 -4.85 -10.20
C GLY A 105 4.43 -5.08 -8.73
N LEU A 106 3.47 -4.33 -8.16
CA LEU A 106 3.02 -4.47 -6.77
C LEU A 106 2.59 -5.90 -6.44
N VAL A 107 1.75 -6.52 -7.28
CA VAL A 107 1.35 -7.92 -7.07
C VAL A 107 2.54 -8.88 -7.16
N SER A 108 3.46 -8.64 -8.10
CA SER A 108 4.64 -9.50 -8.26
C SER A 108 5.57 -9.42 -7.05
N ARG A 109 5.74 -8.23 -6.47
CA ARG A 109 6.48 -8.02 -5.22
C ARG A 109 5.77 -8.67 -4.05
N ALA A 110 4.47 -8.39 -3.87
CA ALA A 110 3.65 -8.95 -2.80
C ALA A 110 3.64 -10.47 -2.79
N TRP A 111 3.61 -11.12 -3.95
CA TRP A 111 3.68 -12.58 -4.06
C TRP A 111 5.11 -13.15 -4.08
N LYS A 112 6.13 -12.31 -3.85
CA LYS A 112 7.56 -12.66 -3.85
C LYS A 112 7.98 -13.40 -5.12
N LEU A 113 7.46 -12.97 -6.27
CA LEU A 113 7.78 -13.60 -7.55
C LEU A 113 9.22 -13.28 -7.96
N PRO A 114 9.95 -14.23 -8.58
CA PRO A 114 11.35 -14.02 -8.97
C PRO A 114 11.52 -13.03 -10.13
N TYR A 115 10.44 -12.70 -10.84
CA TYR A 115 10.39 -11.71 -11.91
C TYR A 115 8.98 -11.14 -11.99
N LYS A 116 8.85 -9.98 -12.63
CA LYS A 116 7.55 -9.33 -12.83
C LYS A 116 6.62 -10.15 -13.72
N HIS A 117 5.39 -10.37 -13.25
CA HIS A 117 4.29 -10.89 -14.05
C HIS A 117 3.35 -9.77 -14.45
N SER A 118 2.99 -9.70 -15.73
CA SER A 118 1.91 -8.79 -16.18
C SER A 118 0.53 -9.32 -15.75
N THR A 119 -0.47 -8.45 -15.75
CA THR A 119 -1.89 -8.83 -15.52
C THR A 119 -2.36 -9.97 -16.44
N ARG A 120 -1.80 -10.11 -17.65
CA ARG A 120 -2.13 -11.24 -18.55
C ARG A 120 -1.57 -12.59 -18.08
N MET A 121 -0.51 -12.56 -17.27
CA MET A 121 0.20 -13.75 -16.80
C MET A 121 -0.32 -14.25 -15.45
N LEU A 122 -0.92 -13.39 -14.63
CA LEU A 122 -1.42 -13.73 -13.29
C LEU A 122 -2.41 -14.91 -13.27
N PRO A 123 -3.33 -15.06 -14.25
CA PRO A 123 -4.22 -16.23 -14.31
C PRO A 123 -3.47 -17.56 -14.45
N GLY A 124 -2.28 -17.58 -15.06
CA GLY A 124 -1.50 -18.82 -15.24
C GLY A 124 -0.93 -19.38 -13.93
N ILE A 125 -0.65 -18.50 -12.97
CA ILE A 125 -0.04 -18.84 -11.68
C ILE A 125 -1.03 -18.82 -10.51
N SER A 126 -2.31 -18.65 -10.80
CA SER A 126 -3.38 -18.50 -9.80
C SER A 126 -4.53 -19.47 -10.07
N ASP A 127 -5.32 -19.73 -9.04
CA ASP A 127 -6.63 -20.35 -9.15
C ASP A 127 -7.70 -19.27 -9.17
N THR A 128 -8.69 -19.40 -10.07
CA THR A 128 -9.87 -18.53 -10.05
C THR A 128 -10.79 -18.93 -8.92
N ILE A 129 -11.18 -17.96 -8.08
CA ILE A 129 -12.04 -18.19 -6.91
C ILE A 129 -13.35 -17.38 -7.00
N PRO A 130 -14.41 -17.78 -6.27
CA PRO A 130 -15.56 -16.91 -6.08
C PRO A 130 -15.18 -15.64 -5.33
N TYR A 131 -15.81 -14.50 -5.66
CA TYR A 131 -15.59 -13.24 -4.93
C TYR A 131 -15.81 -13.38 -3.43
N ASP A 132 -16.86 -14.08 -3.01
CA ASP A 132 -17.18 -14.27 -1.58
C ASP A 132 -16.12 -15.09 -0.83
N SER A 133 -15.22 -15.75 -1.56
CA SER A 133 -14.10 -16.52 -1.01
C SER A 133 -12.80 -15.72 -0.93
N LEU A 134 -12.79 -14.44 -1.31
CA LEU A 134 -11.64 -13.56 -1.20
C LEU A 134 -11.12 -13.52 0.24
N LYS A 135 -9.80 -13.62 0.35
CA LYS A 135 -9.03 -13.53 1.58
C LYS A 135 -7.84 -12.57 1.36
N PRO A 136 -7.28 -11.98 2.43
CA PRO A 136 -6.12 -11.09 2.31
C PRO A 136 -5.02 -11.69 1.43
N GLY A 137 -4.49 -10.93 0.48
CA GLY A 137 -3.44 -11.34 -0.45
C GLY A 137 -3.93 -12.01 -1.75
N ASP A 138 -5.23 -12.33 -1.86
CA ASP A 138 -5.85 -12.64 -3.15
C ASP A 138 -5.95 -11.35 -4.00
N VAL A 139 -6.12 -11.46 -5.31
CA VAL A 139 -6.20 -10.29 -6.20
C VAL A 139 -7.49 -10.25 -7.01
N LEU A 140 -7.92 -9.04 -7.35
CA LEU A 140 -8.91 -8.81 -8.39
C LEU A 140 -8.16 -8.34 -9.63
N ASP A 141 -8.11 -9.19 -10.65
CA ASP A 141 -7.36 -8.94 -11.88
C ASP A 141 -8.31 -8.72 -13.05
N ARG A 142 -8.05 -7.68 -13.86
CA ARG A 142 -8.63 -7.50 -15.19
C ARG A 142 -7.50 -7.72 -16.20
N PRO A 143 -7.37 -8.95 -16.74
CA PRO A 143 -6.22 -9.32 -17.57
C PRO A 143 -5.96 -8.34 -18.71
N GLY A 144 -4.74 -7.82 -18.78
CA GLY A 144 -4.32 -6.84 -19.77
C GLY A 144 -4.73 -5.39 -19.47
N SER A 145 -5.22 -5.10 -18.26
CA SER A 145 -5.66 -3.75 -17.88
C SER A 145 -5.20 -3.32 -16.49
N HIS A 146 -5.62 -3.99 -15.42
CA HIS A 146 -5.35 -3.53 -14.05
C HIS A 146 -5.56 -4.66 -13.04
N VAL A 147 -4.84 -4.62 -11.92
CA VAL A 147 -4.98 -5.58 -10.82
C VAL A 147 -4.87 -4.85 -9.48
N VAL A 148 -5.58 -5.36 -8.47
CA VAL A 148 -5.50 -4.87 -7.09
C VAL A 148 -5.39 -6.02 -6.10
N ILE A 149 -4.71 -5.81 -4.98
CA ILE A 149 -4.58 -6.80 -3.90
C ILE A 149 -5.71 -6.59 -2.92
N PHE A 150 -6.51 -7.63 -2.69
CA PHE A 150 -7.56 -7.64 -1.68
C PHE A 150 -6.95 -7.69 -0.28
N TYR A 151 -7.35 -6.75 0.58
CA TYR A 151 -6.99 -6.76 1.99
C TYR A 151 -8.13 -7.31 2.85
N SER A 152 -9.33 -6.71 2.79
CA SER A 152 -10.46 -7.16 3.60
C SER A 152 -11.82 -6.69 3.08
N TRP A 153 -12.88 -7.34 3.54
CA TRP A 153 -14.25 -6.84 3.43
C TRP A 153 -14.51 -5.81 4.53
N VAL A 154 -15.23 -4.74 4.18
CA VAL A 154 -15.61 -3.67 5.12
C VAL A 154 -16.96 -3.96 5.79
N ASP A 155 -17.80 -4.75 5.12
CA ASP A 155 -19.12 -5.14 5.60
C ASP A 155 -19.36 -6.64 5.41
N SER A 156 -20.21 -7.21 6.27
CA SER A 156 -20.57 -8.64 6.24
C SER A 156 -21.42 -9.04 5.04
N ALA A 157 -21.94 -8.07 4.28
CA ALA A 157 -22.67 -8.31 3.04
C ALA A 157 -21.74 -8.31 1.80
N TYR A 158 -20.43 -8.16 2.00
CA TYR A 158 -19.40 -8.14 0.96
C TYR A 158 -19.67 -7.10 -0.14
N THR A 159 -20.14 -5.91 0.24
CA THR A 159 -20.45 -4.83 -0.72
C THR A 159 -19.27 -3.87 -0.93
N GLN A 160 -18.43 -3.70 0.08
CA GLN A 160 -17.26 -2.82 0.07
C GLN A 160 -16.02 -3.57 0.54
N LEU A 161 -14.89 -3.26 -0.08
CA LEU A 161 -13.61 -3.90 0.17
C LEU A 161 -12.50 -2.85 0.30
N LEU A 162 -11.46 -3.23 1.05
CA LEU A 162 -10.19 -2.54 1.09
C LEU A 162 -9.21 -3.24 0.17
N VAL A 163 -8.50 -2.46 -0.65
CA VAL A 163 -7.51 -2.97 -1.61
C VAL A 163 -6.24 -2.15 -1.62
N TYR A 164 -5.08 -2.80 -1.76
CA TYR A 164 -3.85 -2.11 -2.14
C TYR A 164 -3.77 -2.02 -3.66
N GLN A 165 -3.40 -0.84 -4.17
CA GLN A 165 -3.20 -0.64 -5.61
C GLN A 165 -2.23 0.49 -5.95
N ALA A 166 -1.43 0.26 -6.99
CA ALA A 166 -0.70 1.25 -7.76
C ALA A 166 -1.50 1.56 -9.05
N THR A 167 -1.85 2.83 -9.31
CA THR A 167 -2.63 3.20 -10.52
C THR A 167 -2.30 4.60 -11.02
N ASP A 168 -2.29 4.71 -12.35
CA ASP A 168 -2.18 5.89 -13.20
C ASP A 168 -3.43 6.79 -13.24
N ARG A 169 -4.51 6.45 -12.53
CA ARG A 169 -5.82 7.11 -12.68
C ARG A 169 -6.33 7.74 -11.39
N ARG A 170 -5.43 8.21 -10.53
CA ARG A 170 -5.82 9.03 -9.37
C ARG A 170 -5.94 10.50 -9.80
N PRO A 171 -6.83 11.30 -9.21
CA PRO A 171 -6.91 12.74 -9.45
C PRO A 171 -5.77 13.50 -8.73
N ASP A 172 -4.53 13.05 -8.93
CA ASP A 172 -3.26 13.52 -8.35
C ASP A 172 -3.06 13.27 -6.84
N PRO A 173 -1.85 12.86 -6.40
CA PRO A 173 -0.77 12.16 -7.14
C PRO A 173 -0.98 10.62 -7.23
N CYS A 174 -0.47 9.98 -8.27
CA CYS A 174 -0.57 8.54 -8.51
C CYS A 174 0.37 7.73 -7.60
N LEU A 175 -0.11 7.37 -6.40
CA LEU A 175 0.65 6.64 -5.39
C LEU A 175 0.06 5.24 -5.14
N THR A 176 0.91 4.29 -4.76
CA THR A 176 0.47 3.04 -4.14
C THR A 176 -0.21 3.36 -2.81
N ALA A 177 -1.45 2.87 -2.62
CA ALA A 177 -2.20 3.15 -1.41
C ALA A 177 -3.24 2.07 -1.09
N LEU A 178 -3.71 2.07 0.16
CA LEU A 178 -4.88 1.33 0.60
C LEU A 178 -6.17 2.11 0.32
N ASP A 179 -7.10 1.48 -0.37
CA ASP A 179 -8.27 2.11 -0.94
C ASP A 179 -9.57 1.42 -0.56
N LEU A 180 -10.57 2.22 -0.17
CA LEU A 180 -11.96 1.77 -0.06
C LEU A 180 -12.62 1.75 -1.43
N ARG A 181 -13.20 0.62 -1.82
CA ARG A 181 -13.86 0.42 -3.11
C ARG A 181 -15.13 -0.40 -2.97
N TYR A 182 -16.03 -0.26 -3.95
CA TYR A 182 -17.24 -1.07 -4.05
C TYR A 182 -16.97 -2.34 -4.85
N ARG A 183 -17.48 -3.48 -4.38
CA ARG A 183 -17.41 -4.76 -5.12
C ARG A 183 -18.00 -4.64 -6.52
N SER A 184 -19.12 -3.91 -6.63
CA SER A 184 -19.83 -3.70 -7.90
C SER A 184 -18.95 -3.04 -8.96
N TYR A 185 -17.95 -2.24 -8.56
CA TYR A 185 -17.00 -1.65 -9.49
C TYR A 185 -16.23 -2.72 -10.27
N TYR A 186 -15.76 -3.74 -9.56
CA TYR A 186 -14.94 -4.82 -10.12
C TYR A 186 -15.79 -5.86 -10.83
N SER A 187 -16.86 -6.34 -10.17
CA SER A 187 -17.71 -7.41 -10.71
C SER A 187 -18.44 -7.01 -12.00
N SER A 188 -18.69 -5.72 -12.22
CA SER A 188 -19.30 -5.21 -13.45
C SER A 188 -18.30 -4.88 -14.58
N ARG A 189 -16.98 -4.93 -14.31
CA ARG A 189 -15.94 -4.48 -15.26
C ARG A 189 -14.97 -5.57 -15.71
N GLY A 190 -15.36 -6.85 -15.53
CA GLY A 190 -14.59 -7.99 -16.02
C GLY A 190 -13.34 -8.30 -15.20
N TYR A 191 -13.32 -7.90 -13.92
CA TYR A 191 -12.31 -8.39 -12.99
C TYR A 191 -12.66 -9.82 -12.58
N ILE A 192 -11.63 -10.66 -12.47
CA ILE A 192 -11.70 -12.02 -11.95
C ILE A 192 -10.95 -12.07 -10.62
N ALA A 193 -11.49 -12.82 -9.65
CA ALA A 193 -10.82 -13.05 -8.38
C ALA A 193 -9.85 -14.21 -8.51
N LEU A 194 -8.58 -13.97 -8.18
CA LEU A 194 -7.49 -14.90 -8.31
C LEU A 194 -6.81 -15.12 -6.96
N ARG A 195 -6.50 -16.38 -6.65
CA ARG A 195 -5.67 -16.78 -5.53
C ARG A 195 -4.36 -17.37 -6.04
N TYR A 196 -3.24 -16.81 -5.62
CA TYR A 196 -1.93 -17.34 -6.00
C TYR A 196 -1.76 -18.80 -5.55
N LYS A 197 -1.26 -19.67 -6.45
CA LYS A 197 -1.19 -21.13 -6.19
C LYS A 197 -0.30 -21.52 -5.01
N ASN A 198 0.69 -20.70 -4.67
CA ASN A 198 1.63 -20.96 -3.57
C ASN A 198 1.44 -19.98 -2.41
N ILE A 199 0.24 -19.39 -2.27
CA ILE A 199 -0.10 -18.66 -1.06
C ILE A 199 -0.48 -19.64 0.05
N GLU A 200 0.14 -19.51 1.21
CA GLU A 200 -0.19 -20.27 2.41
C GLU A 200 -1.00 -19.42 3.39
N GLU A 201 -1.85 -20.10 4.17
CA GLU A 201 -2.49 -19.46 5.31
C GLU A 201 -1.46 -19.27 6.44
N ASP A 202 -1.66 -18.27 7.28
CA ASP A 202 -0.73 -17.99 8.38
C ASP A 202 -0.76 -19.17 9.38
N THR A 203 0.32 -19.94 9.47
CA THR A 203 0.42 -21.13 10.35
C THR A 203 0.69 -20.80 11.81
N SER A 204 0.86 -19.52 12.11
CA SER A 204 1.11 -18.95 13.44
C SER A 204 0.29 -17.68 13.57
N ILE A 205 -0.16 -17.40 14.80
CA ILE A 205 -0.74 -16.11 15.18
C ILE A 205 0.38 -15.07 15.01
N HIS A 206 0.62 -14.61 13.78
CA HIS A 206 1.51 -13.49 13.54
C HIS A 206 0.76 -12.25 14.03
N GLU A 207 1.22 -11.75 15.16
CA GLU A 207 0.91 -10.41 15.63
C GLU A 207 1.07 -9.45 14.44
N MET A 208 -0.04 -8.82 14.01
CA MET A 208 -0.03 -7.87 12.91
C MET A 208 1.09 -6.84 13.14
N ASP A 209 1.99 -6.73 12.17
CA ASP A 209 3.29 -6.08 12.20
C ASP A 209 3.46 -4.91 13.18
N ASN A 210 4.28 -5.18 14.18
CA ASN A 210 5.06 -4.22 14.96
C ASN A 210 6.22 -3.73 14.08
N ASN A 211 6.00 -2.72 13.23
CA ASN A 211 7.10 -2.09 12.50
C ASN A 211 8.03 -1.33 13.49
N PHE A 212 9.30 -1.72 13.53
CA PHE A 212 10.30 -1.37 14.55
C PHE A 212 11.12 -0.09 14.24
N ASP A 213 10.75 0.69 13.22
CA ASP A 213 11.46 1.94 12.87
C ASP A 213 10.82 3.23 13.41
N SER A 214 9.77 3.10 14.21
CA SER A 214 9.26 4.21 15.02
C SER A 214 9.38 3.86 16.49
N ASN A 215 9.79 4.81 17.32
CA ASN A 215 9.60 4.74 18.78
C ASN A 215 8.09 4.70 19.16
N ILE A 216 7.19 4.28 18.27
CA ILE A 216 5.74 4.38 18.39
C ILE A 216 5.11 3.09 17.85
N VAL A 217 4.79 2.16 18.75
CA VAL A 217 4.11 0.92 18.39
C VAL A 217 2.61 1.13 18.53
N VAL A 218 1.86 0.86 17.45
CA VAL A 218 0.40 0.99 17.42
C VAL A 218 -0.24 -0.36 17.18
N PHE A 219 -1.19 -0.73 18.03
CA PHE A 219 -1.98 -1.95 17.86
C PHE A 219 -3.41 -1.75 18.34
N ILE A 220 -4.33 -2.53 17.77
CA ILE A 220 -5.76 -2.47 18.10
C ILE A 220 -6.23 -3.85 18.49
N ALA A 221 -6.80 -3.98 19.68
CA ALA A 221 -7.40 -5.22 20.15
C ALA A 221 -8.60 -4.90 21.04
N ASN A 222 -9.69 -5.66 20.89
CA ASN A 222 -10.90 -5.53 21.73
C ASN A 222 -11.47 -4.10 21.77
N ASN A 223 -11.54 -3.41 20.62
CA ASN A 223 -11.94 -2.00 20.52
C ASN A 223 -11.07 -1.02 21.34
N ILE A 224 -9.82 -1.37 21.63
CA ILE A 224 -8.86 -0.49 22.29
C ILE A 224 -7.71 -0.25 21.33
N LEU A 225 -7.51 1.03 20.96
CA LEU A 225 -6.29 1.50 20.33
C LEU A 225 -5.22 1.65 21.41
N ARG A 226 -4.11 0.95 21.23
CA ARG A 226 -2.95 1.05 22.10
C ARG A 226 -1.79 1.64 21.31
N VAL A 227 -1.18 2.66 21.90
CA VAL A 227 -0.02 3.35 21.35
C VAL A 227 1.06 3.34 22.42
N ASN A 228 2.12 2.58 22.17
CA ASN A 228 3.29 2.53 23.04
C ASN A 228 4.38 3.42 22.47
N PHE A 229 5.09 4.12 23.34
CA PHE A 229 6.17 5.03 22.99
C PHE A 229 7.48 4.54 23.60
N GLY A 230 8.57 4.57 22.82
CA GLY A 230 9.94 4.39 23.28
C GLY A 230 10.39 5.61 24.08
N GLU A 231 10.81 6.67 23.38
CA GLU A 231 11.04 8.00 23.94
C GLU A 231 10.32 9.06 23.11
N LEU A 232 9.49 9.88 23.78
CA LEU A 232 8.90 11.08 23.19
C LEU A 232 9.83 12.26 23.51
N PRO A 233 10.44 12.90 22.50
CA PRO A 233 11.45 13.93 22.75
C PRO A 233 10.86 15.22 23.32
N GLN A 234 9.57 15.51 23.09
CA GLN A 234 8.84 16.67 23.63
C GLN A 234 7.32 16.41 23.64
N LYS A 235 6.53 17.41 24.07
CA LYS A 235 5.06 17.40 24.03
C LYS A 235 4.53 17.17 22.60
N ALA A 236 3.63 16.20 22.45
CA ALA A 236 2.99 15.87 21.18
C ALA A 236 1.46 15.78 21.32
N GLU A 237 0.76 15.65 20.21
CA GLU A 237 -0.69 15.59 20.13
C GLU A 237 -1.12 14.44 19.23
N LEU A 238 -1.72 13.41 19.85
CA LEU A 238 -2.33 12.30 19.15
C LEU A 238 -3.76 12.68 18.75
N LYS A 239 -4.10 12.42 17.50
CA LYS A 239 -5.42 12.62 16.91
C LYS A 239 -5.87 11.34 16.24
N LEU A 240 -7.13 10.99 16.43
CA LEU A 240 -7.81 10.06 15.54
C LEU A 240 -8.80 10.83 14.70
N ILE A 241 -8.63 10.76 13.39
CA ILE A 241 -9.34 11.60 12.41
C ILE A 241 -10.14 10.66 11.50
N SER A 242 -11.43 10.93 11.28
CA SER A 242 -12.19 10.22 10.25
C SER A 242 -11.74 10.62 8.85
N ILE A 243 -12.12 9.83 7.84
CA ILE A 243 -11.81 10.10 6.43
C ILE A 243 -12.30 11.45 5.92
N ASP A 244 -13.36 12.01 6.53
CA ASP A 244 -13.90 13.34 6.21
C ASP A 244 -13.12 14.48 6.90
N GLY A 245 -12.01 14.18 7.57
CA GLY A 245 -11.14 15.16 8.23
C GLY A 245 -11.59 15.56 9.63
N LYS A 246 -12.68 15.02 10.16
CA LYS A 246 -13.14 15.34 11.52
C LYS A 246 -12.26 14.68 12.58
N VAL A 247 -11.73 15.47 13.51
CA VAL A 247 -11.01 14.94 14.69
C VAL A 247 -12.03 14.33 15.65
N LEU A 248 -11.96 13.01 15.82
CA LEU A 248 -12.87 12.24 16.67
C LEU A 248 -12.29 12.02 18.07
N ILE A 249 -10.98 11.78 18.15
CA ILE A 249 -10.26 11.63 19.40
C ILE A 249 -9.04 12.54 19.36
N LYS A 250 -8.75 13.17 20.49
CA LYS A 250 -7.61 14.05 20.66
C LYS A 250 -6.99 13.81 22.03
N LYS A 251 -5.69 13.58 22.10
CA LYS A 251 -4.96 13.35 23.35
C LYS A 251 -3.61 14.05 23.34
N THR A 252 -3.36 14.85 24.37
CA THR A 252 -2.04 15.45 24.60
C THR A 252 -1.10 14.38 25.15
N LEU A 253 0.08 14.28 24.57
CA LEU A 253 1.17 13.40 24.98
C LEU A 253 2.28 14.24 25.63
N THR A 254 2.92 13.65 26.63
CA THR A 254 4.08 14.21 27.33
C THR A 254 5.23 13.21 27.30
N GLU A 255 6.43 13.62 27.70
CA GLU A 255 7.61 12.73 27.83
C GLU A 255 7.34 11.51 28.74
N ALA A 256 6.39 11.60 29.67
CA ALA A 256 5.97 10.49 30.54
C ALA A 256 4.97 9.52 29.89
N SER A 257 4.44 9.84 28.71
CA SER A 257 3.44 9.02 28.01
C SER A 257 4.10 7.81 27.37
N LYS A 258 4.16 6.69 28.09
CA LYS A 258 4.74 5.44 27.58
C LYS A 258 3.72 4.50 26.94
N ASN A 259 2.57 4.32 27.57
CA ASN A 259 1.51 3.42 27.08
C ASN A 259 0.18 4.17 27.11
N ILE A 260 -0.41 4.37 25.94
CA ILE A 260 -1.65 5.09 25.77
C ILE A 260 -2.71 4.12 25.28
N GLU A 261 -3.76 3.94 26.09
CA GLU A 261 -4.95 3.21 25.68
C GLU A 261 -6.08 4.21 25.39
N ILE A 262 -6.78 3.96 24.28
CA ILE A 262 -7.91 4.77 23.80
C ILE A 262 -9.04 3.80 23.46
N SER A 263 -10.18 3.96 24.11
CA SER A 263 -11.39 3.23 23.75
C SER A 263 -11.89 3.70 22.39
N LEU A 264 -12.09 2.76 21.48
CA LEU A 264 -12.72 2.95 20.18
C LEU A 264 -14.17 2.43 20.16
N LYS A 265 -14.71 2.00 21.31
CA LYS A 265 -15.99 1.31 21.42
C LYS A 265 -17.16 2.11 20.83
N ASP A 266 -17.11 3.43 20.86
CA ASP A 266 -18.19 4.30 20.37
C ASP A 266 -18.01 4.71 18.91
N LEU A 267 -16.86 4.41 18.29
CA LEU A 267 -16.60 4.74 16.89
C LEU A 267 -17.20 3.65 15.99
N PRO A 268 -17.86 4.00 14.87
CA PRO A 268 -18.37 2.99 13.94
C PRO A 268 -17.23 2.17 13.31
N SER A 269 -17.55 1.04 12.70
CA SER A 269 -16.57 0.38 11.82
C SER A 269 -16.18 1.34 10.69
N GLY A 270 -14.91 1.38 10.31
CA GLY A 270 -14.45 2.30 9.28
C GLY A 270 -12.94 2.53 9.27
N LEU A 271 -12.51 3.31 8.29
CA LEU A 271 -11.13 3.76 8.16
C LEU A 271 -10.95 5.09 8.91
N TYR A 272 -9.85 5.19 9.63
CA TYR A 272 -9.46 6.39 10.37
C TYR A 272 -7.97 6.66 10.14
N ASN A 273 -7.56 7.91 10.32
CA ASN A 273 -6.16 8.30 10.35
C ASN A 273 -5.75 8.54 11.80
N LEU A 274 -4.83 7.72 12.31
CA LEU A 274 -4.10 8.03 13.53
C LEU A 274 -2.95 8.96 13.16
N VAL A 275 -2.91 10.15 13.76
CA VAL A 275 -1.89 11.16 13.50
C VAL A 275 -1.30 11.61 14.83
N ILE A 276 0.02 11.76 14.91
CA ILE A 276 0.69 12.36 16.06
C ILE A 276 1.50 13.54 15.55
N ASN A 277 1.23 14.71 16.13
CA ASN A 277 1.91 15.95 15.79
C ASN A 277 2.80 16.42 16.94
N GLN A 278 3.95 16.98 16.63
CA GLN A 278 4.77 17.75 17.57
C GLN A 278 4.80 19.21 17.08
N GLY A 279 4.00 20.06 17.70
CA GLY A 279 3.68 21.38 17.15
C GLY A 279 2.93 21.24 15.83
N GLU A 280 3.45 21.86 14.76
CA GLU A 280 2.88 21.78 13.42
C GLU A 280 3.35 20.54 12.63
N ASN A 281 4.42 19.89 13.08
CA ASN A 281 5.02 18.75 12.37
C ASN A 281 4.25 17.45 12.66
N VAL A 282 3.93 16.69 11.62
CA VAL A 282 3.40 15.32 11.76
C VAL A 282 4.59 14.37 11.91
N ILE A 283 4.69 13.71 13.07
CA ILE A 283 5.79 12.77 13.38
C ILE A 283 5.37 11.30 13.25
N PHE A 284 4.07 11.05 13.18
CA PHE A 284 3.52 9.73 12.94
C PHE A 284 2.17 9.88 12.24
N ARG A 285 1.93 9.06 11.22
CA ARG A 285 0.62 8.93 10.60
C ARG A 285 0.44 7.48 10.19
N ARG A 286 -0.67 6.87 10.61
CA ARG A 286 -1.02 5.51 10.21
C ARG A 286 -2.52 5.39 9.98
N PRO A 287 -2.97 4.84 8.83
CA PRO A 287 -4.36 4.45 8.68
C PRO A 287 -4.67 3.33 9.68
N ILE A 288 -5.77 3.45 10.40
CA ILE A 288 -6.29 2.38 11.25
C ILE A 288 -7.68 1.99 10.81
N ILE A 289 -7.95 0.70 10.82
CA ILE A 289 -9.22 0.14 10.42
C ILE A 289 -9.88 -0.42 11.66
N LEU A 290 -11.06 0.10 11.99
CA LEU A 290 -11.88 -0.46 13.04
C LEU A 290 -12.90 -1.39 12.42
N VAL A 291 -12.84 -2.67 12.78
CA VAL A 291 -13.85 -3.67 12.43
C VAL A 291 -14.54 -4.10 13.71
N LYS A 292 -15.80 -3.70 13.89
CA LYS A 292 -16.63 -4.22 14.97
C LYS A 292 -17.22 -5.55 14.58
N ASN A 293 -16.87 -6.59 15.32
CA ASN A 293 -17.61 -7.84 15.31
C ASN A 293 -18.98 -7.61 15.98
N PRO A 294 -20.06 -8.21 15.46
CA PRO A 294 -21.38 -8.16 16.10
C PRO A 294 -21.38 -8.78 17.50
#